data_AF-A0AAV5UGA9-F1
#
_entry.id   AF-A0AAV5UGA9-F1
#
_cell.length_a   1.000
_cell.length_b   1.000
_cell.length_c   1.000
_cell.angle_alpha   90.00
_cell.angle_beta   90.00
_cell.angle_gamma   90.00
#
_symmetry.space_group_name_H-M   'P 1'
#
loop_
_entity.id
_entity.type
_entity.pdbx_description
1 polymer ?
#
loop_
_entity_poly.entity_id
_entity_poly.type
_entity_poly.pdbx_seq_one_letter_code
_entity_poly.pdbx_strand_id
1 'polypeptide(L)'
;AISIMRDFGMGKNLMQEQVRSSVTAFIAHLDTIDNKDSVNLRWPIQVMVANVINDILFGYRYAYDECQPLMDYVNGFNKMMEEMTDNKALLIALIFPKIRHLPVIGWHTAGKLQQAHRKM
;
A
#
# COMPACT_ATOMS: atom_id res chain seq x y z
N ALA A 1 10.59 -17.59 -8.74
CA ALA A 1 9.47 -17.17 -7.88
C ALA A 1 9.38 -18.00 -6.59
N ILE A 2 9.21 -19.33 -6.65
CA ILE A 2 9.05 -20.18 -5.44
C ILE A 2 10.29 -20.20 -4.53
N SER A 3 11.52 -20.24 -5.08
CA SER A 3 12.75 -20.09 -4.28
C SER A 3 12.74 -18.79 -3.50
N ILE A 4 12.49 -17.67 -4.19
CA ILE A 4 12.48 -16.32 -3.60
C ILE A 4 11.44 -16.22 -2.46
N MET A 5 10.23 -16.76 -2.63
CA MET A 5 9.22 -16.76 -1.57
C MET A 5 9.61 -17.64 -0.37
N ARG A 6 10.30 -18.76 -0.63
CA ARG A 6 10.88 -19.61 0.42
C ARG A 6 12.04 -18.90 1.14
N ASP A 7 12.84 -18.15 0.41
CA ASP A 7 13.98 -17.36 0.90
C ASP A 7 13.49 -16.12 1.68
N PHE A 8 12.32 -15.57 1.34
CA PHE A 8 11.57 -14.57 2.11
C PHE A 8 10.91 -15.12 3.39
N GLY A 9 11.16 -16.38 3.75
CA GLY A 9 10.71 -16.94 5.02
C GLY A 9 9.33 -17.62 5.01
N MET A 10 8.67 -17.76 3.85
CA MET A 10 7.40 -18.52 3.76
C MET A 10 7.57 -20.04 3.91
N GLY A 11 8.80 -20.55 3.84
CA GLY A 11 9.08 -21.99 3.92
C GLY A 11 9.34 -22.56 5.33
N LYS A 12 9.50 -21.70 6.34
CA LYS A 12 9.70 -22.07 7.76
C LYS A 12 8.79 -21.20 8.63
N ASN A 13 8.64 -21.53 9.91
CA ASN A 13 7.81 -20.80 10.89
C ASN A 13 8.10 -19.28 11.02
N LEU A 14 9.11 -18.76 10.32
CA LEU A 14 9.52 -17.36 10.29
C LEU A 14 8.38 -16.40 9.93
N MET A 15 7.55 -16.70 8.92
CA MET A 15 6.43 -15.83 8.57
C MET A 15 5.39 -15.74 9.72
N GLN A 16 5.15 -16.84 10.42
CA GLN A 16 4.25 -16.87 11.57
C GLN A 16 4.85 -16.10 12.77
N GLU A 17 6.16 -16.21 12.98
CA GLU A 17 6.87 -15.46 14.02
C GLU A 17 6.83 -13.94 13.76
N GLN A 18 7.02 -13.50 12.53
CA GLN A 18 6.93 -12.08 12.17
C GLN A 18 5.52 -11.52 12.37
N VAL A 19 4.49 -12.28 11.99
CA VAL A 19 3.09 -11.90 12.25
C VAL A 19 2.82 -11.83 13.75
N ARG A 20 3.21 -12.85 14.53
CA ARG A 20 3.04 -12.85 15.99
C ARG A 20 3.75 -11.67 16.64
N SER A 21 4.99 -11.40 16.23
CA SER A 21 5.78 -10.28 16.75
C SER A 21 5.13 -8.94 16.46
N SER A 22 4.58 -8.75 15.25
CA SER A 22 3.86 -7.53 14.88
C SER A 22 2.56 -7.36 15.66
N VAL A 23 1.85 -8.46 15.94
CA VAL A 23 0.64 -8.44 16.80
C VAL A 23 0.99 -8.08 18.24
N THR A 24 2.10 -8.58 18.78
CA THR A 24 2.56 -8.18 20.12
C THR A 24 2.87 -6.69 20.19
N ALA A 25 3.55 -6.13 19.19
CA ALA A 25 3.83 -4.70 19.13
C ALA A 25 2.55 -3.86 19.00
N PHE A 26 1.57 -4.34 18.23
CA PHE A 26 0.25 -3.72 18.10
C PHE A 26 -0.51 -3.69 19.43
N ILE A 27 -0.55 -4.80 20.17
CA ILE A 27 -1.21 -4.86 21.48
C ILE A 27 -0.51 -3.92 22.47
N ALA A 28 0.82 -3.91 22.50
CA ALA A 28 1.58 -2.99 23.34
C ALA A 28 1.25 -1.52 23.02
N HIS A 29 1.12 -1.17 21.73
CA HIS A 29 0.69 0.17 21.33
C HIS A 29 -0.75 0.48 21.79
N LEU A 30 -1.69 -0.46 21.68
CA LEU A 30 -3.06 -0.28 22.16
C LEU A 30 -3.12 -0.04 23.68
N ASP A 31 -2.24 -0.69 24.46
CA ASP A 31 -2.16 -0.49 25.90
C ASP A 31 -1.65 0.90 26.30
N THR A 32 -0.89 1.56 25.43
CA THR A 32 -0.42 2.95 25.64
C THR A 32 -1.48 4.02 25.32
N ILE A 33 -2.62 3.65 24.73
CA ILE A 33 -3.67 4.61 24.37
C ILE A 33 -4.54 4.89 25.59
N ASP A 34 -4.48 6.12 26.10
CA ASP A 34 -5.22 6.55 27.30
C ASP A 34 -6.74 6.51 27.12
N ASN A 35 -7.24 6.85 25.93
CA ASN A 35 -8.68 6.99 25.66
C ASN A 35 -9.25 5.78 24.91
N LYS A 36 -9.66 4.75 25.66
CA LYS A 36 -10.17 3.47 25.13
C LYS A 36 -11.58 3.55 24.56
N ASP A 37 -12.32 4.62 24.81
CA ASP A 37 -13.72 4.77 24.38
C ASP A 37 -13.86 5.21 22.91
N SER A 38 -12.81 5.74 22.28
CA SER A 38 -12.84 6.23 20.89
C SER A 38 -11.53 5.98 20.12
N VAL A 39 -11.04 4.74 20.14
CA VAL A 39 -9.81 4.38 19.43
C VAL A 39 -10.07 4.20 17.93
N ASN A 40 -9.40 5.01 17.10
CA ASN A 40 -9.36 4.79 15.65
C ASN A 40 -8.32 3.71 15.29
N LEU A 41 -8.79 2.48 15.12
CA LEU A 41 -7.95 1.32 14.80
C LEU A 41 -7.42 1.31 13.36
N ARG A 42 -7.90 2.20 12.48
CA ARG A 42 -7.49 2.22 11.07
C ARG A 42 -5.97 2.36 10.93
N TRP A 43 -5.36 3.29 11.67
CA TRP A 43 -3.93 3.55 11.58
C TRP A 43 -3.08 2.49 12.27
N PRO A 44 -3.35 2.08 13.53
CA PRO A 44 -2.61 1.01 14.18
C PRO A 44 -2.58 -0.30 13.38
N ILE A 45 -3.69 -0.67 12.72
CA ILE A 45 -3.75 -1.87 11.87
C ILE A 45 -2.90 -1.68 10.60
N GLN A 46 -2.93 -0.52 9.96
CA GLN A 46 -2.11 -0.23 8.78
C GLN A 46 -0.61 -0.30 9.10
N VAL A 47 -0.17 0.26 10.23
CA VAL A 47 1.22 0.15 10.70
C VAL A 47 1.61 -1.30 10.94
N MET A 48 0.74 -2.08 11.60
CA MET A 48 0.99 -3.50 11.88
C MET A 48 1.23 -4.29 10.58
N VAL A 49 0.33 -4.15 9.60
CA VAL A 49 0.45 -4.87 8.31
C VAL A 49 1.67 -4.41 7.52
N ALA A 50 1.92 -3.11 7.48
CA ALA A 50 3.10 -2.56 6.81
C ALA A 50 4.40 -3.05 7.44
N ASN A 51 4.46 -3.17 8.78
CA ASN A 51 5.61 -3.71 9.48
C ASN A 51 5.85 -5.18 9.15
N VAL A 52 4.81 -6.02 9.02
CA VAL A 52 4.98 -7.40 8.55
C VAL A 52 5.61 -7.42 7.16
N ILE A 53 5.13 -6.58 6.24
CA ILE A 53 5.66 -6.51 4.87
C ILE A 53 7.11 -6.00 4.87
N ASN A 54 7.42 -4.94 5.63
CA ASN A 54 8.76 -4.36 5.68
C ASN A 54 9.76 -5.31 6.33
N ASP A 55 9.35 -6.09 7.34
CA ASP A 55 10.19 -7.09 7.97
C ASP A 55 10.53 -8.24 7.00
N ILE A 56 9.59 -8.60 6.10
CA ILE A 56 9.81 -9.61 5.06
C ILE A 56 10.71 -9.07 3.93
N LEU A 57 10.43 -7.85 3.46
CA LEU A 57 11.06 -7.31 2.24
C LEU A 57 12.38 -6.59 2.51
N PHE A 58 12.51 -5.92 3.64
CA PHE A 58 13.59 -4.98 3.93
C PHE A 58 14.27 -5.22 5.29
N GLY A 59 13.68 -6.05 6.17
CA GLY A 59 14.24 -6.39 7.49
C GLY A 59 14.22 -5.24 8.50
N TYR A 60 13.31 -4.27 8.36
CA TYR A 60 13.13 -3.18 9.31
C TYR A 60 11.65 -2.91 9.61
N ARG A 61 11.39 -2.19 10.70
CA ARG A 61 10.04 -1.87 11.19
C ARG A 61 9.93 -0.39 11.54
N TYR A 62 8.76 0.19 11.33
CA TYR A 62 8.41 1.52 11.80
C TYR A 62 7.87 1.46 13.22
N ALA A 63 8.30 2.39 14.07
CA ALA A 63 7.68 2.62 15.36
C ALA A 63 6.32 3.32 15.17
N TYR A 64 5.39 3.14 16.11
CA TYR A 64 4.03 3.66 15.99
C TYR A 64 3.96 5.19 16.12
N ASP A 65 4.91 5.78 16.84
CA ASP A 65 5.17 7.21 17.00
C ASP A 65 5.89 7.84 15.79
N GLU A 66 6.75 7.09 15.10
CA GLU A 66 7.54 7.57 13.96
C GLU A 66 7.11 6.95 12.61
N CYS A 67 5.82 6.67 12.44
CA CYS A 67 5.29 6.06 11.21
C CYS A 67 4.92 7.07 10.11
N GLN A 68 5.25 8.36 10.27
CA GLN A 68 4.85 9.42 9.32
C GLN A 68 5.23 9.13 7.86
N PRO A 69 6.44 8.65 7.52
CA PRO A 69 6.79 8.33 6.13
C PRO A 69 5.92 7.21 5.54
N LEU A 70 5.55 6.24 6.36
CA LEU A 70 4.64 5.16 5.97
C LEU A 70 3.22 5.72 5.75
N MET A 71 2.76 6.62 6.61
CA MET A 71 1.46 7.26 6.48
C MET A 71 1.36 8.09 5.20
N ASP A 72 2.39 8.87 4.91
CA ASP A 72 2.44 9.69 3.70
C ASP A 72 2.43 8.81 2.45
N TYR A 73 3.13 7.68 2.47
CA TYR A 73 3.10 6.69 1.39
C TYR A 73 1.71 6.08 1.19
N VAL A 74 1.07 5.61 2.27
CA VAL A 74 -0.27 5.00 2.21
C VAL A 74 -1.32 6.02 1.73
N ASN A 75 -1.24 7.27 2.19
CA ASN A 75 -2.14 8.34 1.75
C ASN A 75 -1.92 8.70 0.28
N GLY A 76 -0.68 8.83 -0.16
CA GLY A 76 -0.35 9.05 -1.57
C GLY A 76 -0.85 7.91 -2.46
N PHE A 77 -0.67 6.67 -2.01
CA PHE A 77 -1.17 5.50 -2.72
C PHE A 77 -2.70 5.45 -2.79
N ASN A 78 -3.40 5.73 -1.70
CA ASN A 78 -4.86 5.80 -1.69
C ASN A 78 -5.37 6.88 -2.65
N LYS A 79 -4.76 8.06 -2.65
CA LYS A 79 -5.10 9.15 -3.57
C LYS A 79 -4.85 8.76 -5.02
N MET A 80 -3.72 8.12 -5.32
CA MET A 80 -3.44 7.59 -6.66
C MET A 80 -4.49 6.57 -7.11
N MET A 81 -4.89 5.65 -6.22
CA MET A 81 -5.93 4.67 -6.51
C MET A 81 -7.29 5.33 -6.75
N GLU A 82 -7.65 6.34 -5.95
CA GLU A 82 -8.89 7.11 -6.10
C GLU A 82 -8.92 7.84 -7.44
N GLU A 83 -7.85 8.57 -7.79
CA GLU A 83 -7.71 9.27 -9.09
C GLU A 83 -7.75 8.30 -10.28
N MET A 84 -7.15 7.12 -10.15
CA MET A 84 -7.21 6.08 -11.17
C MET A 84 -8.64 5.56 -11.35
N THR A 85 -9.41 5.45 -10.26
CA THR A 85 -10.77 4.93 -10.26
C THR A 85 -11.78 5.95 -10.79
N ASP A 86 -11.59 7.23 -10.45
CA ASP A 86 -12.42 8.34 -10.95
C ASP A 86 -12.25 8.55 -12.45
N ASN A 87 -11.05 8.34 -12.98
CA ASN A 87 -10.80 8.38 -14.41
C ASN A 87 -11.21 7.04 -15.06
N LYS A 88 -12.52 6.84 -15.27
CA LYS A 88 -13.08 5.64 -15.94
C LYS A 88 -12.39 5.32 -17.28
N ALA A 89 -11.87 6.33 -17.97
CA ALA A 89 -11.10 6.18 -19.20
C ALA A 89 -9.73 5.50 -18.98
N LEU A 90 -9.06 5.73 -17.85
CA LEU A 90 -7.83 5.02 -17.46
C LEU A 90 -8.09 3.55 -17.15
N LEU A 91 -9.15 3.24 -16.38
CA LEU A 91 -9.51 1.85 -16.06
C LEU A 91 -9.81 1.04 -17.33
N ILE A 92 -10.57 1.61 -18.26
CA ILE A 92 -10.87 0.97 -19.56
C ILE A 92 -9.58 0.74 -20.36
N ALA A 93 -8.64 1.69 -20.32
CA ALA A 93 -7.35 1.57 -21.01
C ALA A 93 -6.38 0.55 -20.36
N LEU A 94 -6.51 0.27 -19.05
CA LEU A 94 -5.76 -0.78 -18.35
C LEU A 94 -6.31 -2.18 -18.67
N ILE A 95 -7.64 -2.34 -18.68
CA ILE A 95 -8.29 -3.63 -18.93
C ILE A 95 -8.15 -4.04 -20.40
N PHE A 96 -8.25 -3.09 -21.33
CA PHE A 96 -8.07 -3.35 -22.75
C PHE A 96 -6.88 -2.55 -23.29
N PRO A 97 -5.64 -3.05 -23.18
CA PRO A 97 -4.44 -2.36 -23.64
C PRO A 97 -4.47 -2.08 -25.16
N LYS A 98 -5.31 -2.81 -25.90
CA LYS A 98 -5.60 -2.56 -27.32
C LYS A 98 -6.43 -1.29 -27.56
N ILE A 99 -7.25 -0.80 -26.64
CA ILE A 99 -8.04 0.43 -26.90
C ILE A 99 -7.14 1.68 -27.05
N ARG A 100 -5.88 1.62 -26.58
CA ARG A 100 -4.85 2.66 -26.77
C ARG A 100 -4.44 2.91 -28.23
N HIS A 101 -4.64 1.98 -29.16
CA HIS A 101 -4.25 2.17 -30.58
C HIS A 101 -5.34 2.82 -31.45
N LEU A 102 -6.55 3.02 -30.92
CA LEU A 102 -7.62 3.71 -31.64
C LEU A 102 -7.40 5.24 -31.54
N PRO A 103 -7.34 5.97 -32.66
CA PRO A 103 -6.90 7.37 -32.68
C PRO A 103 -7.79 8.33 -31.87
N VAL A 104 -9.09 8.05 -31.75
CA VAL A 104 -10.04 8.90 -31.02
C VAL A 104 -10.07 8.58 -29.52
N ILE A 105 -10.16 7.29 -29.17
CA ILE A 105 -10.28 6.85 -27.76
C ILE A 105 -8.91 6.90 -27.06
N GLY A 106 -7.81 6.65 -27.77
CA GLY A 106 -6.45 6.82 -27.28
C GLY A 106 -6.14 8.27 -26.88
N TRP A 107 -6.68 9.26 -27.60
CA TRP A 107 -6.54 10.67 -27.24
C TRP A 107 -7.30 11.04 -25.95
N HIS A 108 -8.53 10.55 -25.82
CA HIS A 108 -9.35 10.78 -24.62
C HIS A 108 -8.86 10.03 -23.36
N THR A 109 -8.15 8.91 -23.52
CA THR A 109 -7.69 8.07 -22.41
C THR A 109 -6.21 8.31 -22.05
N ALA A 110 -5.28 8.24 -23.01
CA ALA A 110 -3.84 8.38 -22.79
C ALA A 110 -3.29 9.77 -23.16
N GLY A 111 -3.87 10.42 -24.17
CA GLY A 111 -3.44 11.74 -24.64
C GLY A 111 -3.66 12.87 -23.61
N LYS A 112 -4.78 12.84 -22.88
CA LYS A 112 -5.06 13.81 -21.81
C LYS A 112 -4.07 13.73 -20.64
N LEU A 113 -3.64 12.53 -20.27
CA LEU A 113 -2.64 12.33 -19.22
C LEU A 113 -1.25 12.75 -19.66
N GLN A 114 -0.85 12.44 -20.90
CA GLN A 114 0.41 12.92 -21.48
C GLN A 114 0.46 14.44 -21.58
N GLN A 115 -0.67 15.11 -21.85
CA GLN A 115 -0.72 16.58 -21.82
C GLN A 115 -0.69 17.16 -20.41
N ALA A 116 -1.35 16.52 -19.43
CA ALA A 116 -1.33 16.96 -18.03
C ALA A 116 0.07 16.81 -17.40
N HIS A 117 0.76 15.70 -17.66
CA HIS A 117 2.13 15.47 -17.17
C HIS A 117 3.18 16.36 -17.86
N ARG A 118 2.89 16.87 -19.06
CA ARG A 118 3.78 17.79 -19.80
C ARG A 118 3.57 19.26 -19.42
N LYS A 119 2.56 19.56 -18.60
CA LYS A 119 2.25 20.91 -18.09
C LYS A 119 2.64 21.13 -16.62
N MET A 120 3.10 20.08 -15.93
CA MET A 120 3.88 20.19 -14.69
C MET A 120 5.36 20.27 -15.04
#